data_AF-A0A7J5V9W7-F1
#
_entry.id   AF-A0A7J5V9W7-F1
#
_cell.length_a   1.000
_cell.length_b   1.000
_cell.length_c   1.000
_cell.angle_alpha   90.00
_cell.angle_beta   90.00
_cell.angle_gamma   90.00
#
_symmetry.space_group_name_H-M   'P 1'
#
loop_
_entity.id
_entity.type
_entity.pdbx_description
1 polymer ?
#
loop_
_entity_poly.entity_id
_entity_poly.type
_entity_poly.pdbx_seq_one_letter_code
_entity_poly.pdbx_strand_id
1 'polypeptide(L)' 'MNTSVAETMIKMLEAVPDQLQENVVEHMRDYIEDIRDEAKWNTSFSRTQDKLVAAAQQARQQIAGGGQSSPLDVEKL' A
#
# COMPACT_ATOMS: atom_id res chain seq x y z
N MET A 1 -1.49 27.36 -5.98
CA MET A 1 -0.05 27.60 -6.21
C MET A 1 0.56 26.30 -6.64
N ASN A 2 1.29 26.26 -7.76
CA ASN A 2 2.20 25.15 -8.02
C ASN A 2 3.32 25.19 -6.99
N THR A 3 3.71 24.02 -6.49
CA THR A 3 4.90 23.88 -5.65
C THR A 3 6.12 23.78 -6.56
N SER A 4 7.31 24.11 -6.06
CA SER A 4 8.57 23.93 -6.80
C SER A 4 8.76 22.49 -7.29
N VAL A 5 8.21 21.52 -6.55
CA VAL A 5 8.21 20.09 -6.91
C VAL A 5 7.30 19.81 -8.10
N ALA A 6 6.08 20.36 -8.13
CA ALA A 6 5.17 20.19 -9.26
C ALA A 6 5.74 20.80 -10.55
N GLU A 7 6.38 21.97 -10.45
CA GLU A 7 7.07 22.60 -11.59
C GLU A 7 8.23 21.73 -12.10
N THR A 8 8.96 21.07 -11.20
CA THR A 8 10.04 20.15 -11.56
C THR A 8 9.51 18.95 -12.33
N MET A 9 8.39 18.36 -11.89
CA MET A 9 7.76 17.24 -12.59
C MET A 9 7.30 17.63 -14.00
N ILE A 10 6.74 18.83 -14.17
CA ILE A 10 6.34 19.35 -15.48
C ILE A 10 7.57 19.48 -16.40
N LYS A 11 8.66 20.09 -15.91
CA LYS A 11 9.91 20.22 -16.69
C LYS A 11 10.53 18.89 -17.06
N MET A 12 10.44 17.89 -16.17
CA MET A 12 10.90 16.53 -16.47
C MET A 12 10.07 15.88 -17.58
N LEU A 13 8.76 16.11 -17.61
CA LEU A 13 7.88 15.63 -18.68
C LEU A 13 8.15 16.35 -20.01
N GLU A 14 8.37 17.67 -19.99
CA GLU A 14 8.72 18.47 -21.18
C GLU A 14 10.06 18.04 -21.82
N ALA A 15 10.97 17.44 -21.05
CA ALA A 15 12.24 16.91 -21.56
C ALA A 15 12.10 15.56 -22.29
N VAL A 16 10.93 14.92 -22.21
CA VAL A 16 10.62 13.65 -22.88
C VAL A 16 10.05 13.94 -24.27
N PRO A 17 10.43 13.18 -25.32
CA PRO A 17 9.81 13.31 -26.64
C PRO A 17 8.28 13.20 -26.56
N ASP A 18 7.56 14.08 -27.26
CA ASP A 18 6.09 14.19 -27.17
C ASP A 18 5.37 12.84 -27.33
N GLN A 19 5.83 12.00 -28.26
CA GLN A 19 5.25 10.68 -28.52
C GLN A 19 5.35 9.72 -27.32
N LEU A 20 6.25 9.98 -26.37
CA LEU A 20 6.47 9.16 -25.18
C LEU A 20 5.85 9.78 -23.92
N GLN A 21 5.40 11.05 -23.97
CA GLN A 21 4.88 11.74 -22.78
C GLN A 21 3.63 11.06 -22.21
N GLU A 22 2.72 10.57 -23.05
CA GLU A 22 1.52 9.85 -22.58
C GLU A 22 1.89 8.58 -21.79
N ASN A 23 2.81 7.76 -22.31
CA ASN A 23 3.29 6.56 -21.62
C ASN A 23 3.94 6.89 -20.27
N VAL A 24 4.72 7.98 -20.21
CA VAL A 24 5.33 8.44 -18.95
C VAL A 24 4.26 8.86 -17.95
N VAL A 25 3.24 9.60 -18.38
CA VAL A 25 2.14 10.04 -17.51
C VAL A 25 1.34 8.85 -16.96
N GLU A 26 1.10 7.82 -17.77
CA GLU A 26 0.43 6.60 -17.31
C GLU A 26 1.21 5.91 -16.19
N HIS A 27 2.51 5.65 -16.38
CA HIS A 27 3.33 5.03 -15.35
C HIS A 27 3.46 5.89 -14.09
N MET A 28 3.53 7.21 -14.24
CA MET A 28 3.56 8.12 -13.08
C MET A 28 2.25 8.11 -12.31
N ARG A 29 1.10 7.93 -12.99
CA ARG A 29 -0.20 7.80 -12.32
C ARG A 29 -0.22 6.57 -11.43
N ASP A 30 0.19 5.42 -11.96
CA ASP A 30 0.23 4.17 -11.21
C ASP A 30 1.15 4.30 -9.98
N TYR A 31 2.35 4.86 -10.17
CA TYR A 31 3.29 5.08 -9.08
C TYR A 31 2.74 6.02 -7.99
N ILE A 32 1.99 7.06 -8.36
CA ILE A 32 1.36 7.96 -7.40
C ILE A 32 0.26 7.24 -6.60
N GLU A 33 -0.54 6.39 -7.24
CA GLU A 33 -1.56 5.61 -6.53
C GLU A 33 -0.92 4.58 -5.58
N ASP A 34 0.16 3.91 -6.00
CA ASP A 34 0.91 3.00 -5.12
C ASP A 34 1.42 3.74 -3.86
N ILE A 35 1.99 4.94 -4.00
CA ILE A 35 2.43 5.75 -2.86
C ILE A 35 1.24 6.11 -1.95
N ARG A 36 0.10 6.49 -2.53
CA ARG A 36 -1.10 6.86 -1.76
C ARG A 36 -1.61 5.67 -0.97
N ASP A 37 -1.65 4.49 -1.58
CA ASP A 37 -2.13 3.28 -0.92
C ASP A 37 -1.16 2.81 0.15
N GLU A 38 0.15 2.87 -0.09
CA GLU A 38 1.17 2.59 0.93
C GLU A 38 1.07 3.57 2.12
N ALA A 39 0.79 4.85 1.87
CA ALA A 39 0.58 5.83 2.94
C ALA A 39 -0.69 5.53 3.77
N LYS A 40 -1.79 5.10 3.11
CA LYS A 40 -3.01 4.64 3.80
C LYS A 40 -2.74 3.38 4.62
N TRP A 41 -1.99 2.43 4.05
CA TRP A 41 -1.60 1.19 4.72
C TRP A 41 -0.79 1.51 5.98
N ASN A 42 0.28 2.29 5.86
CA ASN A 42 1.13 2.66 7.00
C ASN A 42 0.35 3.39 8.11
N THR A 43 -0.58 4.28 7.75
CA THR A 43 -1.44 4.96 8.71
C THR A 43 -2.39 3.98 9.41
N SER A 44 -2.98 3.04 8.68
CA SER A 44 -3.90 2.04 9.23
C SER A 44 -3.16 1.03 10.11
N PHE A 45 -2.00 0.57 9.66
CA PHE A 45 -1.18 -0.40 10.34
C PHE A 45 -0.58 0.17 11.63
N SER A 46 -0.02 1.39 11.60
CA SER A 46 0.53 2.03 12.82
C SER A 46 -0.49 2.15 13.95
N ARG A 47 -1.79 2.31 13.63
CA ARG A 47 -2.88 2.36 14.62
C ARG A 47 -3.33 0.99 15.13
N THR A 48 -3.02 -0.08 14.41
CA THR A 48 -3.58 -1.43 14.66
C THR A 48 -2.52 -2.48 14.97
N GLN A 49 -1.23 -2.18 14.81
CA GLN A 49 -0.11 -3.10 14.96
C GLN A 49 -0.15 -3.87 16.28
N ASP A 50 -0.30 -3.19 17.42
CA ASP A 50 -0.33 -3.85 18.73
C ASP A 50 -1.50 -4.83 18.87
N LYS A 51 -2.67 -4.46 18.33
CA LYS A 51 -3.85 -5.33 18.33
C LYS A 51 -3.63 -6.55 17.44
N LEU A 52 -2.99 -6.38 16.29
CA LEU A 52 -2.63 -7.48 15.39
C LEU A 52 -1.63 -8.43 16.06
N VAL A 53 -0.62 -7.90 16.75
CA VAL A 53 0.35 -8.70 17.51
C VAL A 53 -0.35 -9.49 18.62
N ALA A 54 -1.21 -8.84 19.41
CA ALA A 54 -1.97 -9.50 20.47
C ALA A 54 -2.88 -10.60 19.92
N ALA A 55 -3.60 -10.33 18.82
CA ALA A 55 -4.45 -11.32 18.16
C ALA A 55 -3.64 -12.51 17.64
N ALA A 56 -2.47 -12.27 17.04
CA ALA A 56 -1.59 -13.34 16.56
C ALA A 56 -1.03 -14.19 17.70
N GLN A 57 -0.66 -13.57 18.83
CA GLN A 57 -0.22 -14.30 20.02
C GLN A 57 -1.35 -15.15 20.61
N GLN A 58 -2.56 -14.60 20.72
CA GLN A 58 -3.74 -15.31 21.19
C GLN A 58 -4.07 -16.52 20.29
N ALA A 59 -4.05 -16.34 18.96
CA ALA A 59 -4.26 -17.43 18.02
C ALA A 59 -3.23 -18.56 18.20
N ARG A 60 -1.95 -18.23 18.40
CA ARG A 60 -0.90 -19.23 18.68
C ARG A 60 -1.15 -20.00 19.97
N GLN A 61 -1.61 -19.32 21.02
CA GLN A 61 -1.97 -19.97 22.29
C GLN A 61 -3.17 -20.90 22.12
N GLN A 62 -4.18 -20.51 21.35
CA GLN A 62 -5.35 -21.35 21.06
C GLN A 62 -5.00 -22.61 20.24
N ILE A 63 -4.07 -22.48 19.30
CA ILE A 63 -3.54 -23.61 18.53
C ILE A 63 -2.76 -24.55 19.47
N ALA A 64 -1.84 -24.02 20.28
CA ALA A 64 -1.01 -24.80 21.21
C ALA A 64 -1.83 -25.45 22.35
N GLY A 65 -2.91 -24.80 22.78
CA GLY A 65 -3.88 -25.31 23.76
C GLY A 65 -4.77 -26.45 23.24
N GLY A 66 -4.65 -26.81 21.97
CA GLY A 66 -5.15 -28.08 21.43
C GLY A 66 -6.62 -28.13 21.02
N GLY A 67 -7.30 -27.02 20.66
CA GLY A 67 -8.74 -27.17 20.39
C GLY A 67 -9.55 -26.15 19.60
N GLN A 68 -9.02 -25.04 19.07
CA GLN A 68 -9.90 -24.03 18.43
C GLN A 68 -9.42 -23.45 17.10
N SER A 69 -8.50 -24.12 16.40
CA SER A 69 -8.06 -23.66 15.08
C SER A 69 -8.53 -24.60 13.96
N SER A 70 -9.19 -24.05 12.95
CA SER A 70 -9.40 -24.70 11.65
C SER A 70 -8.56 -24.00 10.57
N PRO A 71 -8.12 -24.73 9.52
CA PRO A 71 -7.52 -24.11 8.35
C PRO A 71 -8.42 -23.01 7.77
N LEU A 72 -7.81 -21.94 7.25
CA LEU A 72 -8.53 -20.88 6.54
C LEU A 72 -9.08 -21.45 5.23
N ASP A 73 -10.40 -21.39 5.07
CA ASP A 73 -11.09 -21.75 3.84
C ASP A 73 -11.30 -20.50 2.99
N VAL A 74 -10.41 -20.30 2.01
CA VAL A 74 -10.38 -19.06 1.20
C VAL A 74 -11.61 -18.89 0.31
N GLU A 75 -12.33 -19.97 -0.01
CA GLU A 75 -13.55 -19.89 -0.83
C GLU A 75 -14.78 -19.40 -0.05
N LYS A 76 -14.66 -19.25 1.29
CA LYS A 76 -15.72 -18.77 2.17
C LYS A 76 -15.50 -17.35 2.71
N LEU A 77 -14.47 -16.66 2.23
CA LEU A 77 -14.19 -15.25 2.55
C LEU A 77 -15.01 -14.32 1.66
#